data_AF-A0A841CFU0-F1
#
_entry.id   AF-A0A841CFU0-F1
#
_cell.length_a   1.000
_cell.length_b   1.000
_cell.length_c   1.000
_cell.angle_alpha   90.00
_cell.angle_beta   90.00
_cell.angle_gamma   90.00
#
_symmetry.space_group_name_H-M   'P 1'
#
loop_
_entity.id
_entity.type
_entity.pdbx_description
1 polymer ?
#
loop_
_entity_poly.entity_id
_entity_poly.type
_entity_poly.pdbx_seq_one_letter_code
_entity_poly.pdbx_strand_id
1 'polypeptide(L)'
;MNEVSRPAAPARTGRIAVDARWVELYAERVDEAAEELSRARAELRSAPVRPESFGELGRTLRSAEAYRRAAGVLDQQLDRACEVLASAARGLHEVAEHYGSQDEEALALIKKADRRLGGS
;
A
#
# COMPACT_ATOMS: atom_id res chain seq x y z
N MET A 1 20.71 7.40 10.48
CA MET A 1 20.38 5.99 10.25
C MET A 1 20.05 5.41 11.61
N ASN A 2 18.79 5.50 12.03
CA ASN A 2 18.38 5.15 13.40
C ASN A 2 17.83 3.73 13.39
N GLU A 3 18.58 2.79 13.94
CA GLU A 3 18.11 1.43 14.21
C GLU A 3 17.07 1.46 15.34
N VAL A 4 15.86 1.05 15.02
CA VAL A 4 14.81 0.81 16.02
C VAL A 4 15.13 -0.54 16.70
N SER A 5 15.66 -0.48 17.91
CA SER A 5 15.93 -1.68 18.73
C SER A 5 14.63 -2.45 19.02
N ARG A 6 14.53 -3.66 18.48
CA ARG A 6 13.48 -4.64 18.83
C ARG A 6 13.80 -5.31 20.17
N PRO A 7 12.85 -5.39 21.13
CA PRO A 7 13.00 -6.28 22.26
C PRO A 7 12.76 -7.74 21.81
N ALA A 8 13.60 -8.66 22.29
CA ALA A 8 13.54 -10.08 21.97
C ALA A 8 12.31 -10.75 22.62
N ALA A 9 11.47 -11.39 21.81
CA ALA A 9 10.33 -12.18 22.27
C ALA A 9 10.75 -13.63 22.61
N PRO A 10 10.22 -14.23 23.69
CA PRO A 10 10.51 -15.63 24.02
C PRO A 10 9.81 -16.58 23.06
N ALA A 11 10.55 -17.60 22.61
CA ALA A 11 10.07 -18.63 21.69
C ALA A 11 8.98 -19.51 22.33
N ARG A 12 7.78 -19.53 21.73
CA ARG A 12 6.79 -20.60 21.91
C ARG A 12 6.28 -21.03 20.54
N THR A 13 6.40 -22.34 20.27
CA THR A 13 5.67 -23.13 19.27
C THR A 13 4.61 -22.38 18.44
N GLY A 14 4.95 -22.08 17.18
CA GLY A 14 4.03 -22.07 16.03
C GLY A 14 2.87 -21.07 15.98
N ARG A 15 2.80 -20.04 16.82
CA ARG A 15 1.83 -18.94 16.65
C ARG A 15 2.53 -17.75 16.02
N ILE A 16 2.09 -17.36 14.83
CA ILE A 16 2.50 -16.12 14.17
C ILE A 16 2.03 -14.98 15.07
N ALA A 17 2.97 -14.21 15.61
CA ALA A 17 2.69 -12.96 16.32
C ALA A 17 2.79 -11.82 15.31
N VAL A 18 1.68 -11.11 15.09
CA VAL A 18 1.61 -9.97 14.17
C VAL A 18 1.55 -8.69 15.00
N ASP A 19 2.47 -7.75 14.74
CA ASP A 19 2.39 -6.40 15.30
C ASP A 19 1.39 -5.59 14.48
N ALA A 20 0.13 -5.57 14.93
CA ALA A 20 -0.97 -4.90 14.22
C ALA A 20 -0.69 -3.43 13.96
N ARG A 21 -0.04 -2.72 14.90
CA ARG A 21 0.31 -1.31 14.73
C ARG A 21 1.38 -1.11 13.64
N TRP A 22 2.36 -2.01 13.57
CA TRP A 22 3.35 -1.96 12.49
C TRP A 22 2.71 -2.25 11.12
N VAL A 23 1.77 -3.21 11.06
CA VAL A 23 1.04 -3.51 9.82
C VAL A 23 0.20 -2.31 9.38
N GLU A 24 -0.48 -1.64 10.31
CA GLU A 24 -1.28 -0.44 10.01
C GLU A 24 -0.41 0.69 9.44
N LEU A 25 0.72 1.00 10.09
CA LEU A 25 1.66 2.00 9.58
C LEU A 25 2.19 1.63 8.19
N TYR A 26 2.39 0.33 7.92
CA TYR A 26 2.82 -0.11 6.61
C TYR A 26 1.71 0.03 5.56
N ALA A 27 0.46 -0.26 5.92
CA ALA A 27 -0.71 -0.05 5.08
C ALA A 27 -0.87 1.42 4.68
N GLU A 28 -0.77 2.34 5.65
CA GLU A 28 -0.81 3.79 5.41
C GLU A 28 0.26 4.23 4.40
N ARG A 29 1.50 3.72 4.52
CA ARG A 29 2.57 4.04 3.55
C ARG A 29 2.29 3.51 2.15
N VAL A 30 1.62 2.36 2.03
CA VAL A 30 1.24 1.80 0.73
C VAL A 30 0.10 2.64 0.11
N ASP A 31 -0.83 3.13 0.92
CA ASP A 31 -1.88 4.06 0.48
C ASP A 31 -1.30 5.38 0.00
N GLU A 32 -0.38 6.00 0.76
CA GLU A 32 0.33 7.22 0.33
C GLU A 32 1.00 7.02 -1.04
N ALA A 33 1.71 5.91 -1.22
CA ALA A 33 2.36 5.59 -2.50
C ALA A 33 1.35 5.35 -3.63
N ALA A 34 0.23 4.69 -3.34
CA ALA A 34 -0.85 4.47 -4.31
C ALA A 34 -1.49 5.79 -4.75
N GLU A 35 -1.69 6.73 -3.82
CA GLU A 35 -2.20 8.06 -4.11
C GLU A 35 -1.23 8.88 -4.96
N GLU A 36 0.05 8.93 -4.58
CA GLU A 36 1.08 9.65 -5.34
C GLU A 36 1.16 9.14 -6.78
N LEU A 37 1.18 7.81 -6.97
CA LEU A 37 1.20 7.21 -8.30
C LEU A 37 -0.09 7.52 -9.08
N SER A 38 -1.24 7.54 -8.39
CA SER A 38 -2.53 7.89 -9.01
C SER A 38 -2.57 9.34 -9.48
N ARG A 39 -1.97 10.27 -8.73
CA ARG A 39 -1.83 11.69 -9.12
C ARG A 39 -0.90 11.84 -10.32
N ALA A 40 0.28 11.21 -10.28
CA ALA A 40 1.23 11.22 -11.40
C ALA A 40 0.61 10.66 -12.69
N ARG A 41 -0.18 9.56 -12.58
CA ARG A 41 -0.93 9.01 -13.70
C ARG A 41 -1.96 10.01 -14.25
N ALA A 42 -2.70 10.70 -13.38
CA ALA A 42 -3.69 11.69 -13.80
C ALA A 42 -3.04 12.87 -14.54
N GLU A 43 -1.90 13.35 -14.05
CA GLU A 43 -1.11 14.39 -14.71
C GLU A 43 -0.65 13.96 -16.11
N LEU A 44 -0.08 12.76 -16.24
CA LEU A 44 0.34 12.20 -17.54
C LEU A 44 -0.83 12.14 -18.54
N ARG A 45 -2.03 11.77 -18.08
CA ARG A 45 -3.24 11.69 -18.92
C ARG A 45 -3.80 13.05 -19.33
N SER A 46 -3.57 14.08 -18.52
CA SER A 46 -4.07 15.44 -18.79
C SER A 46 -3.29 16.15 -19.90
N ALA A 47 -2.03 15.73 -20.15
CA ALA A 47 -1.15 16.33 -21.14
C ALA A 47 -0.58 15.30 -22.13
N PRO A 48 -1.43 14.61 -22.93
CA PRO A 48 -0.96 13.63 -23.89
C PRO A 48 -0.15 14.31 -25.00
N VAL A 49 0.98 13.71 -25.38
CA VAL A 49 1.77 14.21 -26.53
C VAL A 49 0.95 14.06 -27.79
N ARG A 50 0.72 15.18 -28.46
CA ARG A 50 -0.11 15.23 -29.65
C ARG A 50 0.68 14.81 -30.89
N PRO A 51 0.03 14.24 -31.92
CA PRO A 51 0.70 13.84 -33.15
C PRO A 51 1.40 15.02 -33.85
N GLU A 52 0.85 16.23 -33.70
CA GLU A 52 1.38 17.46 -34.28
C GLU A 52 2.75 17.84 -33.67
N SER A 53 3.05 17.37 -32.46
CA SER A 53 4.35 17.57 -31.79
C SER A 53 5.52 16.86 -32.50
N PHE A 54 5.24 15.93 -33.41
CA PHE A 54 6.26 15.17 -34.14
C PHE A 54 6.60 15.74 -35.53
N GLY A 55 5.91 16.79 -35.98
CA GLY A 55 6.13 17.41 -37.30
C GLY A 55 5.85 16.47 -38.50
N GLU A 56 6.25 16.88 -39.70
CA GLU A 56 6.07 16.07 -40.93
C GLU A 56 6.99 14.85 -41.00
N LEU A 57 8.25 15.00 -40.57
CA LEU A 57 9.22 13.91 -40.54
C LEU A 57 8.78 12.80 -39.58
N GLY A 58 8.31 13.16 -38.38
CA GLY A 58 7.81 12.18 -37.42
C GLY A 58 6.48 11.53 -37.83
N ARG A 59 5.67 12.18 -38.69
CA ARG A 59 4.52 11.55 -39.34
C ARG A 59 4.95 10.52 -40.38
N THR A 60 5.93 10.86 -41.22
CA THR A 60 6.47 9.97 -42.26
C THR A 60 7.15 8.74 -41.65
N LEU A 61 7.87 8.92 -40.55
CA LEU A 61 8.55 7.85 -39.82
C LEU A 61 7.64 7.09 -38.83
N ARG A 62 6.33 7.39 -38.79
CA ARG A 62 5.36 6.78 -37.87
C ARG A 62 5.73 6.92 -36.38
N SER A 63 6.55 7.90 -36.02
CA SER A 63 7.01 8.15 -34.65
C SER A 63 5.87 8.49 -33.72
N ALA A 64 4.86 9.21 -34.21
CA ALA A 64 3.65 9.50 -33.43
C ALA A 64 2.86 8.23 -33.06
N GLU A 65 2.80 7.23 -33.95
CA GLU A 65 2.12 5.96 -33.68
C GLU A 65 2.93 5.06 -32.75
N ALA A 66 4.26 5.05 -32.89
CA ALA A 66 5.16 4.37 -31.97
C ALA A 66 5.05 4.94 -30.55
N TYR A 67 5.06 6.28 -30.42
CA TYR A 67 4.87 6.95 -29.13
C TYR A 67 3.49 6.64 -28.53
N ARG A 68 2.40 6.77 -29.30
CA ARG A 68 1.05 6.44 -28.80
C ARG A 68 0.95 5.01 -28.27
N ARG A 69 1.57 4.04 -28.96
CA ARG A 69 1.60 2.66 -28.48
C ARG A 69 2.38 2.53 -27.18
N ALA A 70 3.56 3.13 -27.10
CA ALA A 70 4.38 3.11 -25.87
C ALA A 70 3.65 3.77 -24.69
N ALA A 71 3.04 4.94 -24.92
CA ALA A 71 2.22 5.64 -23.93
C ALA A 71 1.03 4.78 -23.48
N GLY A 72 0.34 4.12 -24.41
CA GLY A 72 -0.74 3.20 -24.08
C GLY A 72 -0.31 1.99 -23.24
N VAL A 73 0.88 1.42 -23.50
CA VAL A 73 1.45 0.37 -22.64
C VAL A 73 1.76 0.92 -21.26
N LEU A 74 2.39 2.09 -21.16
CA LEU A 74 2.71 2.74 -19.89
C LEU A 74 1.44 3.01 -19.07
N ASP A 75 0.39 3.55 -19.69
CA ASP A 75 -0.90 3.80 -19.04
C ASP A 75 -1.50 2.52 -18.46
N GLN A 76 -1.46 1.40 -19.20
CA GLN A 76 -1.95 0.11 -18.70
C GLN A 76 -1.14 -0.42 -17.51
N GLN A 77 0.18 -0.25 -17.55
CA GLN A 77 1.03 -0.65 -16.43
C GLN A 77 0.78 0.20 -15.19
N LEU A 78 0.57 1.52 -15.36
CA LEU A 78 0.24 2.44 -14.28
C LEU A 78 -1.14 2.13 -13.67
N ASP A 79 -2.14 1.84 -14.51
CA ASP A 79 -3.47 1.41 -14.05
C ASP A 79 -3.36 0.19 -13.15
N ARG A 80 -2.63 -0.82 -13.64
CA ARG A 80 -2.45 -2.06 -12.89
C ARG A 80 -1.68 -1.85 -11.59
N ALA A 81 -0.65 -1.02 -11.59
CA ALA A 81 0.12 -0.71 -10.40
C ALA A 81 -0.74 -0.02 -9.32
N CYS A 82 -1.53 0.99 -9.70
CA CYS A 82 -2.45 1.66 -8.79
C CYS A 82 -3.47 0.69 -8.17
N GLU A 83 -4.07 -0.19 -8.98
CA GLU A 83 -5.01 -1.21 -8.48
C GLU A 83 -4.37 -2.17 -7.48
N VAL A 84 -3.16 -2.66 -7.80
CA VAL A 84 -2.45 -3.63 -6.95
C VAL A 84 -2.06 -2.99 -5.62
N LEU A 85 -1.53 -1.76 -5.64
CA LEU A 85 -1.16 -1.05 -4.42
C LEU A 85 -2.38 -0.77 -3.53
N ALA A 86 -3.48 -0.29 -4.10
CA ALA A 86 -4.72 -0.06 -3.35
C ALA A 86 -5.30 -1.36 -2.77
N SER A 87 -5.22 -2.47 -3.53
CA SER A 87 -5.65 -3.77 -3.03
C SER A 87 -4.73 -4.29 -1.91
N ALA A 88 -3.42 -4.03 -2.01
CA ALA A 88 -2.45 -4.44 -1.00
C ALA A 88 -2.65 -3.66 0.30
N ALA A 89 -2.80 -2.33 0.23
CA ALA A 89 -3.08 -1.49 1.38
C ALA A 89 -4.36 -1.94 2.11
N ARG A 90 -5.45 -2.17 1.37
CA ARG A 90 -6.70 -2.69 1.96
C ARG A 90 -6.50 -4.02 2.69
N GLY A 91 -5.80 -4.97 2.06
CA GLY A 91 -5.51 -6.26 2.70
C GLY A 91 -4.64 -6.11 3.96
N LEU A 92 -3.72 -5.15 3.99
CA LEU A 92 -2.91 -4.85 5.17
C LEU A 92 -3.76 -4.24 6.29
N HIS A 93 -4.67 -3.31 5.99
CA HIS A 93 -5.61 -2.78 6.97
C HIS A 93 -6.52 -3.87 7.56
N GLU A 94 -7.06 -4.76 6.73
CA GLU A 94 -7.88 -5.89 7.21
C GLU A 94 -7.09 -6.80 8.17
N VAL A 95 -5.80 -7.03 7.89
CA VAL A 95 -4.91 -7.79 8.79
C VAL A 95 -4.66 -7.01 10.08
N ALA A 96 -4.37 -5.71 10.02
CA ALA A 96 -4.16 -4.89 11.20
C ALA A 96 -5.38 -4.87 12.12
N GLU A 97 -6.59 -4.70 11.55
CA GLU A 97 -7.86 -4.74 12.28
C GLU A 97 -8.10 -6.10 12.95
N HIS A 98 -7.84 -7.18 12.22
CA HIS A 98 -8.06 -8.54 12.73
C HIS A 98 -7.18 -8.86 13.94
N TYR A 99 -5.89 -8.49 13.91
CA TYR A 99 -4.99 -8.76 15.03
C TYR A 99 -5.07 -7.70 16.14
N GLY A 100 -5.39 -6.44 15.81
CA GLY A 100 -5.59 -5.38 16.81
C GLY A 100 -6.81 -5.64 17.71
N SER A 101 -7.94 -6.08 17.12
CA SER A 101 -9.15 -6.43 17.88
C SER A 101 -8.92 -7.61 18.85
N GLN A 102 -8.15 -8.62 18.42
CA GLN A 102 -7.81 -9.77 19.28
C GLN A 102 -6.99 -9.37 20.52
N ASP A 103 -6.05 -8.42 20.36
CA ASP A 103 -5.24 -7.92 21.46
C ASP A 103 -6.08 -7.11 22.46
N GLU A 104 -7.01 -6.27 21.98
CA GLU A 104 -7.93 -5.51 22.85
C GLU A 104 -8.88 -6.42 23.63
N GLU A 105 -9.44 -7.45 22.99
CA GLU A 105 -10.29 -8.44 23.65
C GLU A 105 -9.53 -9.21 24.74
N ALA A 106 -8.29 -9.64 24.45
CA ALA A 106 -7.44 -10.32 25.43
C ALA A 106 -7.13 -9.42 26.64
N LEU A 107 -6.79 -8.15 26.40
CA LEU A 107 -6.56 -7.16 27.46
C LEU A 107 -7.81 -6.91 28.31
N ALA A 108 -8.99 -6.84 27.69
CA ALA A 108 -10.26 -6.68 28.40
C ALA A 108 -10.57 -7.87 29.32
N LEU A 109 -10.29 -9.10 28.87
CA LEU A 109 -10.44 -10.31 29.66
C LEU A 109 -9.47 -10.34 30.86
N ILE A 110 -8.20 -9.94 30.64
CA ILE A 110 -7.20 -9.85 31.71
C ILE A 110 -7.62 -8.81 32.77
N LYS A 111 -7.99 -7.59 32.35
CA LYS A 111 -8.47 -6.54 33.27
C LYS A 111 -9.70 -6.98 34.07
N LYS A 112 -10.60 -7.74 33.44
CA LYS A 112 -11.79 -8.30 34.10
C LYS A 112 -11.44 -9.39 35.11
N ALA A 113 -10.44 -10.22 34.83
CA ALA A 113 -9.95 -11.23 35.75
C ALA A 113 -9.23 -10.60 36.95
N ASP A 114 -8.37 -9.61 36.72
CA ASP A 114 -7.63 -8.88 37.76
C ASP A 114 -8.57 -8.17 38.75
N ARG A 115 -9.62 -7.50 38.23
CA ARG A 115 -10.67 -6.88 39.06
C ARG A 115 -11.42 -7.88 39.96
N ARG A 116 -11.53 -9.15 39.55
CA ARG A 116 -12.18 -10.20 40.35
C ARG A 116 -11.26 -10.79 41.41
N LEU A 117 -9.95 -10.73 41.21
CA LEU A 117 -8.95 -11.29 42.13
C LEU A 117 -8.47 -10.25 43.16
N GLY A 118 -8.39 -8.97 42.80
CA GLY A 118 -8.00 -7.87 43.70
C GLY A 118 -9.14 -7.27 44.54
N GLY A 119 -10.34 -7.86 44.48
CA GLY A 119 -11.54 -7.39 45.20
C GLY A 119 -11.95 -8.27 46.39
N SER A 120 -11.05 -9.09 46.93
CA SER A 120 -11.29 -9.95 48.11
C SER A 120 -10.40 -9.59 49.29
#